data_AF-A0A3E1NFG3-F1
#
_entry.id   AF-A0A3E1NFG3-F1
#
_cell.length_a   1.000
_cell.length_b   1.000
_cell.length_c   1.000
_cell.angle_alpha   90.00
_cell.angle_beta   90.00
_cell.angle_gamma   90.00
#
_symmetry.space_group_name_H-M   'P 1'
#
loop_
_entity.id
_entity.type
_entity.pdbx_description
1 polymer ?
#
loop_
_entity_poly.entity_id
_entity_poly.type
_entity_poly.pdbx_seq_one_letter_code
_entity_poly.pdbx_strand_id
1 'polypeptide(L)'
;MISRRSFVKASALASAAYLVLPSCSSGKNLPAAHTIGLQLYTVRDAMQQDPRGTLAKVAQIGFNALEGATYTGSQLFYGMDPKTFAGVLKEHGLIMPSSHYRLGAENTNGAVTNGTLLHNWDKAVDDAAAVGIQYMVCAYLSEQERGNLDHYKQLADEFNKAAAVCKKAGIQFCYHNHDFEFAPQDNQLPYDILLNNTDKDLVKMEMDLYWVTKAGHDPVALFNQHPGRFPLWHMKDMDNTPAHNFTEVGNGVIDFKRILAQKEKAGFKYFFVEQDKCPSSPFDSITQSITYIKKNLV
;
A
#
# COMPACT_ATOMS: atom_id res chain seq x y z
N MET A 1 12.72 54.26 -18.87
CA MET A 1 13.00 54.32 -17.42
C MET A 1 11.75 53.92 -16.66
N ILE A 2 11.77 52.76 -15.98
CA ILE A 2 10.64 52.29 -15.17
C ILE A 2 10.64 53.08 -13.86
N SER A 3 9.57 53.79 -13.54
CA SER A 3 9.49 54.55 -12.30
C SER A 3 9.33 53.61 -11.10
N ARG A 4 9.89 53.98 -9.94
CA ARG A 4 9.72 53.22 -8.68
C ARG A 4 8.25 52.94 -8.33
N ARG A 5 7.33 53.85 -8.71
CA ARG A 5 5.88 53.65 -8.55
C ARG A 5 5.30 52.62 -9.50
N SER A 6 5.83 52.52 -10.73
CA SER A 6 5.43 51.52 -11.72
C SER A 6 5.89 50.12 -11.33
N PHE A 7 7.08 50.00 -10.72
CA PHE A 7 7.61 48.72 -10.22
C PHE A 7 6.78 48.19 -9.04
N VAL A 8 6.48 49.01 -8.03
CA VAL A 8 5.70 48.58 -6.85
C VAL A 8 4.26 48.18 -7.22
N LYS A 9 3.63 48.87 -8.19
CA LYS A 9 2.30 48.47 -8.69
C LYS A 9 2.33 47.15 -9.47
N ALA A 10 3.40 46.88 -10.23
CA ALA A 10 3.58 45.62 -10.94
C ALA A 10 3.90 44.45 -9.97
N SER A 11 4.67 44.70 -8.91
CA SER A 11 4.97 43.71 -7.88
C SER A 11 3.74 43.34 -7.03
N ALA A 12 2.88 44.32 -6.69
CA ALA A 12 1.67 44.07 -5.91
C ALA A 12 0.61 43.25 -6.68
N LEU A 13 0.53 43.41 -8.01
CA LEU A 13 -0.36 42.61 -8.86
C LEU A 13 0.17 41.17 -9.06
N ALA A 14 1.49 40.98 -9.06
CA ALA A 14 2.09 39.64 -9.14
C ALA A 14 1.88 38.84 -7.84
N SER A 15 1.89 39.49 -6.66
CA SER A 15 1.68 38.80 -5.37
C SER A 15 0.22 38.44 -5.11
N ALA A 16 -0.74 39.19 -5.63
CA ALA A 16 -2.17 38.88 -5.45
C ALA A 16 -2.66 37.74 -6.37
N ALA A 17 -2.01 37.52 -7.52
CA ALA A 17 -2.36 36.44 -8.44
C ALA A 17 -1.93 35.04 -7.96
N TYR A 18 -0.98 34.94 -7.02
CA TYR A 18 -0.54 33.67 -6.43
C TYR A 18 -1.41 33.16 -5.28
N LEU A 19 -2.34 33.96 -4.76
CA LEU A 19 -3.17 33.62 -3.60
C LEU A 19 -4.58 33.10 -3.94
N VAL A 20 -4.93 33.01 -5.23
CA VAL A 20 -6.21 32.42 -5.67
C VAL A 20 -5.97 31.57 -6.91
N LEU A 21 -5.14 30.54 -6.78
CA LEU A 21 -5.31 29.36 -7.60
C LEU A 21 -6.23 28.42 -6.83
N PRO A 22 -7.44 28.12 -7.32
CA PRO A 22 -8.13 26.93 -6.84
C PRO A 22 -7.16 25.78 -7.14
N SER A 23 -6.78 25.02 -6.11
CA SER A 23 -6.20 23.71 -6.34
C SER A 23 -7.17 22.96 -7.25
N CYS A 24 -6.82 22.83 -8.52
CA CYS A 24 -7.48 21.92 -9.44
C CYS A 24 -7.15 20.50 -8.98
N SER A 25 -7.74 20.08 -7.85
CA SER A 25 -7.95 18.69 -7.52
C SER A 25 -9.07 18.18 -8.42
N SER A 26 -8.79 18.08 -9.72
CA SER A 26 -9.64 17.41 -10.70
C SER A 26 -9.36 15.91 -10.70
N GLY A 27 -9.25 15.32 -9.50
CA GLY A 27 -9.51 13.92 -9.27
C GLY A 27 -10.82 13.90 -8.49
N LYS A 28 -11.90 13.37 -9.09
CA LYS A 28 -13.06 13.01 -8.28
C LYS A 28 -12.55 11.96 -7.29
N ASN A 29 -12.20 12.37 -6.08
CA ASN A 29 -11.93 11.44 -4.99
C ASN A 29 -13.23 10.66 -4.83
N LEU A 30 -13.22 9.39 -5.26
CA LEU A 30 -14.31 8.48 -4.96
C LEU A 30 -14.48 8.51 -3.44
N PRO A 31 -15.70 8.77 -2.92
CA PRO A 31 -15.91 8.73 -1.48
C PRO A 31 -15.45 7.37 -0.95
N ALA A 32 -14.62 7.37 0.09
CA ALA A 32 -13.99 6.16 0.65
C ALA A 32 -14.99 5.02 0.94
N ALA A 33 -16.27 5.34 1.14
CA ALA A 33 -17.36 4.38 1.31
C ALA A 33 -17.61 3.47 0.08
N HIS A 34 -17.12 3.82 -1.12
CA HIS A 34 -17.33 3.03 -2.34
C HIS A 34 -16.02 2.49 -2.93
N THR A 35 -14.89 2.67 -2.25
CA THR A 35 -13.61 2.19 -2.75
C THR A 35 -13.36 0.77 -2.28
N ILE A 36 -13.27 -0.16 -3.23
CA ILE A 36 -12.94 -1.56 -2.98
C ILE A 36 -11.64 -1.85 -3.71
N GLY A 37 -10.59 -2.07 -2.93
CA GLY A 37 -9.25 -2.30 -3.42
C GLY A 37 -8.98 -3.76 -3.77
N LEU A 38 -8.11 -3.98 -4.75
CA LEU A 38 -7.51 -5.28 -5.05
C LEU A 38 -5.98 -5.15 -5.07
N GLN A 39 -5.27 -6.02 -4.34
CA GLN A 39 -3.83 -6.19 -4.51
C GLN A 39 -3.58 -7.07 -5.75
N LEU A 40 -2.94 -6.46 -6.74
CA LEU A 40 -2.70 -7.04 -8.07
C LEU A 40 -1.83 -8.30 -8.04
N TYR A 41 -1.10 -8.57 -6.95
CA TYR A 41 -0.40 -9.85 -6.75
C TYR A 41 -1.34 -11.06 -6.81
N THR A 42 -2.61 -10.89 -6.44
CA THR A 42 -3.65 -11.93 -6.55
C THR A 42 -3.84 -12.42 -7.99
N VAL A 43 -3.69 -11.52 -8.97
CA VAL A 43 -3.85 -11.78 -10.41
C VAL A 43 -2.53 -11.65 -11.17
N ARG A 44 -1.39 -11.81 -10.49
CA ARG A 44 -0.03 -11.59 -11.02
C ARG A 44 0.25 -12.29 -12.35
N ASP A 45 -0.19 -13.54 -12.52
CA ASP A 45 0.07 -14.30 -13.75
C ASP A 45 -0.69 -13.69 -14.94
N ALA A 46 -1.93 -13.22 -14.72
CA ALA A 46 -2.71 -12.52 -15.73
C ALA A 46 -2.13 -11.13 -16.03
N MET A 47 -1.67 -10.42 -14.99
CA MET A 47 -0.95 -9.16 -15.14
C MET A 47 0.36 -9.32 -15.91
N GLN A 48 1.06 -10.44 -15.78
CA GLN A 48 2.27 -10.72 -16.55
C GLN A 48 1.96 -10.97 -18.03
N GLN A 49 0.82 -11.60 -18.35
CA GLN A 49 0.44 -11.98 -19.71
C GLN A 49 -0.24 -10.84 -20.49
N ASP A 50 -1.22 -10.18 -19.88
CA ASP A 50 -1.99 -9.09 -20.48
C ASP A 50 -2.40 -8.07 -19.40
N PRO A 51 -1.53 -7.11 -19.06
CA PRO A 51 -1.83 -6.08 -18.07
C PRO A 51 -3.09 -5.27 -18.40
N ARG A 52 -3.28 -4.88 -19.66
CA ARG A 52 -4.40 -4.01 -20.07
C ARG A 52 -5.73 -4.75 -19.97
N GLY A 53 -5.82 -5.95 -20.56
CA GLY A 53 -7.02 -6.77 -20.46
C GLY A 53 -7.32 -7.20 -19.03
N THR A 54 -6.29 -7.48 -18.23
CA THR A 54 -6.46 -7.81 -16.80
C THR A 54 -7.03 -6.64 -16.01
N LEU A 55 -6.49 -5.43 -16.16
CA LEU A 55 -7.02 -4.23 -15.49
C LEU A 55 -8.46 -3.93 -15.92
N ALA A 56 -8.77 -4.05 -17.21
CA ALA A 56 -10.13 -3.90 -17.72
C ALA A 56 -11.10 -4.91 -17.07
N LYS A 57 -10.68 -6.18 -16.95
CA LYS A 57 -11.47 -7.23 -16.32
C LYS A 57 -11.66 -7.02 -14.81
N VAL A 58 -10.62 -6.58 -14.10
CA VAL A 58 -10.70 -6.22 -12.68
C VAL A 58 -11.70 -5.08 -12.45
N ALA A 59 -11.64 -4.04 -13.30
CA ALA A 59 -12.62 -2.95 -13.27
C ALA A 59 -14.05 -3.43 -13.57
N GLN A 60 -14.22 -4.35 -14.54
CA GLN A 60 -15.53 -4.91 -14.89
C GLN A 60 -16.14 -5.74 -13.75
N ILE A 61 -15.32 -6.50 -13.01
CA ILE A 61 -15.75 -7.22 -11.80
C ILE A 61 -16.20 -6.22 -10.71
N GLY A 62 -15.65 -5.01 -10.74
CA GLY A 62 -16.14 -3.88 -9.98
C GLY A 62 -15.22 -3.42 -8.86
N PHE A 63 -13.94 -3.83 -8.88
CA PHE A 63 -12.88 -3.16 -8.12
C PHE A 63 -12.57 -1.80 -8.76
N ASN A 64 -12.24 -0.82 -7.94
CA ASN A 64 -11.98 0.55 -8.40
C ASN A 64 -10.73 1.20 -7.78
N ALA A 65 -10.15 0.56 -6.77
CA ALA A 65 -8.80 0.84 -6.32
C ALA A 65 -7.91 -0.38 -6.49
N LEU A 66 -6.64 -0.14 -6.70
CA LEU A 66 -5.64 -1.17 -6.84
C LEU A 66 -4.49 -0.91 -5.88
N GLU A 67 -3.83 -1.99 -5.50
CA GLU A 67 -2.49 -1.93 -4.98
C GLU A 67 -1.54 -2.63 -5.95
N GLY A 68 -0.48 -1.93 -6.33
CA GLY A 68 0.56 -2.48 -7.18
C GLY A 68 1.43 -3.50 -6.45
N ALA A 69 2.08 -4.35 -7.23
CA ALA A 69 3.09 -5.29 -6.76
C ALA A 69 4.21 -5.42 -7.80
N THR A 70 5.28 -6.13 -7.41
CA THR A 70 6.39 -6.57 -8.29
C THR A 70 7.27 -5.48 -8.90
N TYR A 71 6.90 -4.20 -8.77
CA TYR A 71 7.72 -3.12 -9.27
C TYR A 71 9.01 -3.01 -8.45
N THR A 72 10.13 -3.07 -9.16
CA THR A 72 11.45 -2.68 -8.67
C THR A 72 11.93 -1.62 -9.65
N GLY A 73 12.48 -0.50 -9.19
CA GLY A 73 12.77 0.67 -10.05
C GLY A 73 13.77 0.46 -11.19
N SER A 74 14.15 -0.78 -11.50
CA SER A 74 14.76 -1.20 -12.76
C SER A 74 13.75 -1.58 -13.86
N GLN A 75 12.45 -1.69 -13.55
CA GLN A 75 11.41 -2.20 -14.44
C GLN A 75 10.35 -1.13 -14.77
N LEU A 76 9.55 -1.41 -15.80
CA LEU A 76 8.33 -0.65 -16.11
C LEU A 76 7.16 -1.14 -15.24
N PHE A 77 6.17 -0.30 -14.98
CA PHE A 77 4.92 -0.72 -14.31
C PHE A 77 4.13 -1.64 -15.23
N TYR A 78 4.22 -2.95 -14.97
CA TYR A 78 3.57 -3.98 -15.78
C TYR A 78 3.83 -3.81 -17.28
N GLY A 79 5.09 -3.52 -17.64
CA GLY A 79 5.52 -3.30 -19.02
C GLY A 79 5.23 -1.91 -19.59
N MET A 80 4.73 -0.96 -18.79
CA MET A 80 4.44 0.41 -19.20
C MET A 80 5.22 1.45 -18.38
N ASP A 81 5.65 2.54 -19.01
CA ASP A 81 6.20 3.67 -18.27
C ASP A 81 5.12 4.30 -17.35
N PRO A 82 5.52 5.02 -16.29
CA PRO A 82 4.58 5.57 -15.30
C PRO A 82 3.41 6.36 -15.90
N LYS A 83 3.68 7.19 -16.91
CA LYS A 83 2.66 8.04 -17.54
C LYS A 83 1.67 7.22 -18.36
N THR A 84 2.18 6.25 -19.13
CA THR A 84 1.33 5.33 -19.89
C THR A 84 0.46 4.50 -18.96
N PHE A 85 1.04 3.95 -17.89
CA PHE A 85 0.31 3.15 -16.90
C PHE A 85 -0.80 3.94 -16.20
N ALA A 86 -0.52 5.17 -15.77
CA ALA A 86 -1.54 6.07 -15.22
C ALA A 86 -2.68 6.35 -16.21
N GLY A 87 -2.37 6.44 -17.50
CA GLY A 87 -3.37 6.55 -18.57
C GLY A 87 -4.31 5.34 -18.64
N VAL A 88 -3.77 4.12 -18.52
CA VAL A 88 -4.56 2.87 -18.52
C VAL A 88 -5.47 2.78 -17.30
N LEU A 89 -4.97 3.14 -16.12
CA LEU A 89 -5.81 3.20 -14.91
C LEU A 89 -7.01 4.12 -15.13
N LYS A 90 -6.76 5.32 -15.65
CA LYS A 90 -7.80 6.31 -15.95
C LYS A 90 -8.81 5.82 -16.99
N GLU A 91 -8.36 5.12 -18.03
CA GLU A 91 -9.22 4.55 -19.08
C GLU A 91 -10.29 3.62 -18.49
N HIS A 92 -9.93 2.86 -17.45
CA HIS A 92 -10.83 1.92 -16.79
C HIS A 92 -11.48 2.47 -15.51
N GLY A 93 -11.31 3.75 -15.20
CA GLY A 93 -11.85 4.36 -13.99
C GLY A 93 -11.24 3.82 -12.69
N LEU A 94 -10.02 3.29 -12.76
CA LEU A 94 -9.26 2.74 -11.65
C LEU A 94 -8.35 3.82 -11.04
N ILE A 95 -8.13 3.74 -9.74
CA ILE A 95 -7.02 4.41 -9.06
C ILE A 95 -6.05 3.36 -8.51
N MET A 96 -4.79 3.72 -8.32
CA MET A 96 -3.81 2.87 -7.63
C MET A 96 -3.16 3.65 -6.48
N PRO A 97 -3.86 3.82 -5.35
CA PRO A 97 -3.38 4.64 -4.24
C PRO A 97 -2.16 4.04 -3.54
N SER A 98 -1.91 2.73 -3.66
CA SER A 98 -0.82 2.04 -2.98
C SER A 98 -0.01 1.15 -3.94
N SER A 99 1.23 0.84 -3.59
CA SER A 99 2.04 -0.17 -4.27
C SER A 99 3.09 -0.78 -3.33
N HIS A 100 3.38 -2.05 -3.56
CA HIS A 100 4.37 -2.82 -2.82
C HIS A 100 5.79 -2.72 -3.40
N TYR A 101 6.77 -2.64 -2.51
CA TYR A 101 8.20 -2.53 -2.77
C TYR A 101 8.99 -3.45 -1.83
N ARG A 102 10.29 -3.61 -2.09
CA ARG A 102 11.20 -4.47 -1.31
C ARG A 102 12.24 -3.63 -0.58
N LEU A 103 12.69 -4.14 0.58
CA LEU A 103 13.82 -3.57 1.31
C LEU A 103 15.08 -3.53 0.41
N GLY A 104 15.40 -4.68 -0.20
CA GLY A 104 16.41 -4.77 -1.25
C GLY A 104 17.78 -5.21 -0.78
N ALA A 105 17.90 -5.91 0.36
CA ALA A 105 19.19 -6.50 0.77
C ALA A 105 19.56 -7.72 -0.10
N GLU A 106 18.57 -8.32 -0.76
CA GLU A 106 18.75 -9.44 -1.69
C GLU A 106 19.28 -9.01 -3.06
N ASN A 107 20.21 -9.80 -3.59
CA ASN A 107 20.61 -9.73 -4.99
C ASN A 107 19.61 -10.51 -5.86
N THR A 108 19.16 -9.90 -6.95
CA THR A 108 18.39 -10.58 -7.99
C THR A 108 19.35 -10.95 -9.11
N ASN A 109 19.45 -12.24 -9.46
CA ASN A 109 20.35 -12.74 -10.51
C ASN A 109 21.82 -12.29 -10.32
N GLY A 110 22.29 -12.24 -9.06
CA GLY A 110 23.66 -11.86 -8.72
C GLY A 110 23.95 -10.36 -8.72
N ALA A 111 22.93 -9.50 -8.86
CA ALA A 111 23.10 -8.05 -8.84
C ALA A 111 22.13 -7.37 -7.86
N VAL A 112 22.54 -6.21 -7.35
CA VAL A 112 21.70 -5.33 -6.55
C VAL A 112 20.51 -4.84 -7.38
N THR A 113 19.33 -4.80 -6.76
CA THR A 113 18.12 -4.31 -7.41
C THR A 113 17.88 -2.85 -7.07
N ASN A 114 17.91 -1.97 -8.07
CA ASN A 114 17.60 -0.54 -7.91
C ASN A 114 16.11 -0.29 -7.68
N GLY A 115 15.80 0.88 -7.11
CA GLY A 115 14.43 1.26 -6.74
C GLY A 115 13.88 0.41 -5.61
N THR A 116 14.77 -0.01 -4.71
CA THR A 116 14.46 -0.62 -3.42
C THR A 116 14.84 0.36 -2.31
N LEU A 117 14.41 0.12 -1.08
CA LEU A 117 14.67 1.05 0.02
C LEU A 117 16.18 1.29 0.24
N LEU A 118 16.99 0.24 0.13
CA LEU A 118 18.44 0.32 0.34
C LEU A 118 19.20 0.82 -0.90
N HIS A 119 18.58 0.80 -2.09
CA HIS A 119 19.27 1.08 -3.35
C HIS A 119 18.41 1.92 -4.30
N ASN A 120 18.82 3.17 -4.51
CA ASN A 120 18.21 4.14 -5.43
C ASN A 120 16.70 4.34 -5.19
N TRP A 121 16.30 4.47 -3.92
CA TRP A 121 14.90 4.63 -3.53
C TRP A 121 14.22 5.85 -4.16
N ASP A 122 14.95 6.96 -4.33
CA ASP A 122 14.43 8.20 -4.95
C ASP A 122 13.81 7.93 -6.33
N LYS A 123 14.40 7.04 -7.13
CA LYS A 123 13.82 6.68 -8.44
C LYS A 123 12.44 6.05 -8.31
N ALA A 124 12.26 5.12 -7.37
CA ALA A 124 10.97 4.46 -7.16
C ALA A 124 9.92 5.47 -6.66
N VAL A 125 10.34 6.44 -5.83
CA VAL A 125 9.49 7.53 -5.34
C VAL A 125 9.05 8.46 -6.47
N ASP A 126 9.96 8.86 -7.36
CA ASP A 126 9.64 9.69 -8.53
C ASP A 126 8.65 8.99 -9.47
N ASP A 127 8.92 7.72 -9.77
CA ASP A 127 8.06 6.90 -10.63
C ASP A 127 6.68 6.68 -9.98
N ALA A 128 6.63 6.50 -8.65
CA ALA A 128 5.38 6.37 -7.89
C ALA A 128 4.55 7.66 -7.93
N ALA A 129 5.20 8.82 -7.74
CA ALA A 129 4.57 10.12 -7.83
C ALA A 129 3.99 10.38 -9.24
N ALA A 130 4.70 9.94 -10.29
CA ALA A 130 4.22 10.06 -11.68
C ALA A 130 2.97 9.21 -11.97
N VAL A 131 2.80 8.06 -11.30
CA VAL A 131 1.58 7.25 -11.38
C VAL A 131 0.44 7.84 -10.52
N GLY A 132 0.78 8.58 -9.47
CA GLY A 132 -0.18 9.11 -8.49
C GLY A 132 -0.39 8.18 -7.30
N ILE A 133 0.58 7.33 -6.99
CA ILE A 133 0.59 6.51 -5.77
C ILE A 133 0.70 7.44 -4.55
N GLN A 134 -0.11 7.18 -3.53
CA GLN A 134 -0.16 7.94 -2.27
C GLN A 134 0.54 7.21 -1.13
N TYR A 135 0.63 5.88 -1.23
CA TYR A 135 1.27 5.03 -0.22
C TYR A 135 2.29 4.09 -0.88
N MET A 136 3.54 4.12 -0.41
CA MET A 136 4.56 3.16 -0.83
C MET A 136 4.86 2.22 0.34
N VAL A 137 4.68 0.92 0.10
CA VAL A 137 4.70 -0.09 1.15
C VAL A 137 5.92 -0.99 1.01
N CYS A 138 6.79 -1.07 2.02
CA CYS A 138 7.75 -2.18 2.09
C CYS A 138 7.00 -3.43 2.52
N ALA A 139 6.81 -4.36 1.58
CA ALA A 139 5.78 -5.39 1.72
C ALA A 139 6.27 -6.77 2.11
N TYR A 140 7.59 -6.99 2.12
CA TYR A 140 8.12 -8.28 2.51
C TYR A 140 9.59 -8.16 2.89
N LEU A 141 9.93 -8.77 4.03
CA LEU A 141 11.31 -9.07 4.41
C LEU A 141 11.59 -10.53 4.08
N SER A 142 12.66 -10.79 3.34
CA SER A 142 13.11 -12.15 3.10
C SER A 142 13.80 -12.75 4.33
N GLU A 143 14.07 -14.05 4.34
CA GLU A 143 14.68 -14.72 5.49
C GLU A 143 16.01 -14.10 5.91
N GLN A 144 16.84 -13.69 4.96
CA GLN A 144 18.12 -13.01 5.26
C GLN A 144 17.94 -11.58 5.80
N GLU A 145 16.76 -10.99 5.60
CA GLU A 145 16.36 -9.67 6.13
C GLU A 145 15.64 -9.80 7.49
N ARG A 146 15.45 -11.02 8.01
CA ARG A 146 14.80 -11.32 9.30
C ARG A 146 15.82 -11.68 10.39
N GLY A 147 16.70 -10.73 10.69
CA GLY A 147 17.70 -10.88 11.74
C GLY A 147 17.13 -10.93 13.18
N ASN A 148 17.97 -10.58 14.15
CA ASN A 148 17.56 -10.48 15.55
C ASN A 148 16.85 -9.13 15.86
N LEU A 149 16.43 -8.91 17.11
CA LEU A 149 15.78 -7.66 17.52
C LEU A 149 16.60 -6.40 17.21
N ASP A 150 17.94 -6.45 17.33
CA ASP A 150 18.79 -5.30 16.96
C ASP A 150 18.79 -5.03 15.46
N HIS A 151 18.70 -6.07 14.64
CA HIS A 151 18.47 -5.92 13.20
C HIS A 151 17.12 -5.24 12.92
N TYR A 152 16.05 -5.60 13.64
CA TYR A 152 14.75 -4.91 13.49
C TYR A 152 14.80 -3.43 13.93
N LYS A 153 15.67 -3.05 14.87
CA LYS A 153 15.93 -1.62 15.17
C LYS A 153 16.60 -0.92 13.99
N GLN A 154 17.57 -1.57 13.36
CA GLN A 154 18.23 -1.04 12.15
C GLN A 154 17.23 -0.92 11.00
N LEU A 155 16.34 -1.91 10.82
CA LEU A 155 15.26 -1.83 9.83
C LEU A 155 14.33 -0.64 10.09
N ALA A 156 13.98 -0.37 11.34
CA ALA A 156 13.19 0.82 11.69
C ALA A 156 13.91 2.12 11.28
N ASP A 157 15.24 2.21 11.46
CA ASP A 157 16.04 3.35 10.99
C ASP A 157 16.02 3.47 9.46
N GLU A 158 16.15 2.35 8.73
CA GLU A 158 16.06 2.35 7.26
C GLU A 158 14.66 2.75 6.77
N PHE A 159 13.59 2.32 7.46
CA PHE A 159 12.22 2.74 7.17
C PHE A 159 12.03 4.24 7.42
N ASN A 160 12.58 4.79 8.51
CA ASN A 160 12.52 6.23 8.77
C ASN A 160 13.21 7.04 7.66
N LYS A 161 14.38 6.58 7.18
CA LYS A 161 15.10 7.21 6.06
C LYS A 161 14.30 7.14 4.76
N ALA A 162 13.79 5.97 4.40
CA ALA A 162 12.97 5.78 3.20
C ALA A 162 11.69 6.63 3.25
N ALA A 163 11.03 6.69 4.41
CA ALA A 163 9.85 7.50 4.64
C ALA A 163 10.10 9.00 4.52
N ALA A 164 11.27 9.47 4.97
CA ALA A 164 11.66 10.87 4.80
C ALA A 164 11.81 11.26 3.32
N VAL A 165 12.23 10.33 2.45
CA VAL A 165 12.25 10.52 1.00
C VAL A 165 10.82 10.58 0.44
N CYS A 166 9.98 9.58 0.75
CA CYS A 166 8.57 9.55 0.33
C CYS A 166 7.83 10.84 0.71
N LYS A 167 8.03 11.33 1.95
CA LYS A 167 7.39 12.55 2.46
C LYS A 167 7.71 13.80 1.62
N LYS A 168 8.92 13.92 1.07
CA LYS A 168 9.29 15.04 0.19
C LYS A 168 8.47 15.06 -1.11
N ALA A 169 8.05 13.89 -1.58
CA ALA A 169 7.17 13.73 -2.73
C ALA A 169 5.67 13.74 -2.36
N GLY A 170 5.32 13.96 -1.09
CA GLY A 170 3.93 13.91 -0.61
C GLY A 170 3.35 12.49 -0.50
N ILE A 171 4.21 11.47 -0.45
CA ILE A 171 3.84 10.05 -0.36
C ILE A 171 4.02 9.57 1.08
N GLN A 172 3.05 8.81 1.59
CA GLN A 172 3.12 8.15 2.89
C GLN A 172 3.83 6.80 2.76
N PHE A 173 4.89 6.57 3.53
CA PHE A 173 5.51 5.26 3.59
C PHE A 173 4.77 4.33 4.57
N CYS A 174 4.63 3.06 4.22
CA CYS A 174 4.07 2.02 5.06
C CYS A 174 4.96 0.76 5.12
N TYR A 175 4.79 -0.06 6.15
CA TYR A 175 5.31 -1.43 6.21
C TYR A 175 4.15 -2.43 6.29
N HIS A 176 4.18 -3.50 5.49
CA HIS A 176 3.16 -4.57 5.49
C HIS A 176 3.67 -5.82 6.23
N ASN A 177 2.89 -6.26 7.21
CA ASN A 177 3.26 -7.38 8.08
C ASN A 177 2.89 -8.75 7.50
N HIS A 178 3.61 -9.76 7.92
CA HIS A 178 3.29 -11.17 7.76
C HIS A 178 3.17 -11.83 9.15
N ASP A 179 3.27 -13.16 9.24
CA ASP A 179 3.24 -13.89 10.51
C ASP A 179 4.60 -13.86 11.23
N PHE A 180 5.70 -13.87 10.48
CA PHE A 180 7.04 -13.96 11.04
C PHE A 180 7.43 -12.78 11.95
N GLU A 181 6.84 -11.60 11.78
CA GLU A 181 7.07 -10.46 12.68
C GLU A 181 6.42 -10.64 14.06
N PHE A 182 5.53 -11.62 14.19
CA PHE A 182 4.89 -12.00 15.46
C PHE A 182 5.54 -13.24 16.09
N ALA A 183 6.61 -13.78 15.50
CA ALA A 183 7.42 -14.81 16.14
C ALA A 183 8.31 -14.18 17.22
N PRO A 184 8.13 -14.51 18.52
CA PRO A 184 8.86 -13.84 19.59
C PRO A 184 10.36 -14.18 19.58
N GLN A 185 11.18 -13.16 19.79
CA GLN A 185 12.61 -13.26 20.08
C GLN A 185 12.86 -12.61 21.43
N ASP A 186 13.50 -13.31 22.38
CA ASP A 186 13.76 -12.79 23.74
C ASP A 186 12.51 -12.17 24.43
N ASN A 187 11.35 -12.84 24.26
CA ASN A 187 10.03 -12.41 24.75
C ASN A 187 9.50 -11.08 24.18
N GLN A 188 10.06 -10.59 23.07
CA GLN A 188 9.57 -9.42 22.34
C GLN A 188 9.21 -9.78 20.90
N LEU A 189 8.23 -9.09 20.34
CA LEU A 189 7.85 -9.27 18.94
C LEU A 189 8.67 -8.33 18.06
N PRO A 190 9.26 -8.82 16.96
CA PRO A 190 9.84 -7.95 15.94
C PRO A 190 8.88 -6.85 15.45
N TYR A 191 7.58 -7.14 15.34
CA TYR A 191 6.57 -6.15 14.97
C TYR A 191 6.48 -4.98 15.97
N ASP A 192 6.59 -5.27 17.28
CA ASP A 192 6.59 -4.24 18.33
C ASP A 192 7.83 -3.35 18.22
N ILE A 193 8.99 -3.92 17.86
CA ILE A 193 10.21 -3.15 17.60
C ILE A 193 9.98 -2.16 16.45
N LEU A 194 9.41 -2.61 15.34
CA LEU A 194 9.09 -1.73 14.21
C LEU A 194 8.09 -0.64 14.58
N LEU A 195 7.03 -0.97 15.31
CA LEU A 195 6.01 0.00 15.73
C LEU A 195 6.56 1.07 16.69
N ASN A 196 7.44 0.67 17.61
CA ASN A 196 7.97 1.54 18.67
C ASN A 196 9.19 2.37 18.21
N ASN A 197 9.94 1.90 17.22
CA ASN A 197 11.20 2.54 16.82
C ASN A 197 11.10 3.29 15.48
N THR A 198 9.95 3.23 14.82
CA THR A 198 9.66 4.10 13.65
C THR A 198 8.97 5.38 14.09
N ASP A 199 9.30 6.50 13.44
CA ASP A 199 8.59 7.76 13.63
C ASP A 199 7.15 7.61 13.15
N LYS A 200 6.18 7.72 14.07
CA LYS A 200 4.75 7.54 13.80
C LYS A 200 4.17 8.51 12.77
N ASP A 201 4.82 9.63 12.51
CA ASP A 201 4.40 10.65 11.54
C ASP A 201 5.09 10.48 10.18
N LEU A 202 6.12 9.62 10.10
CA LEU A 202 6.80 9.26 8.85
C LEU A 202 6.40 7.87 8.37
N VAL A 203 6.29 6.89 9.27
CA VAL A 203 6.05 5.49 8.96
C VAL A 203 4.70 5.04 9.50
N LYS A 204 3.84 4.58 8.60
CA LYS A 204 2.59 3.90 8.93
C LYS A 204 2.72 2.40 8.67
N MET A 205 1.67 1.66 8.96
CA MET A 205 1.61 0.22 8.75
C MET A 205 0.46 -0.11 7.79
N GLU A 206 0.70 -1.03 6.89
CA GLU A 206 -0.34 -1.75 6.19
C GLU A 206 -0.60 -3.06 6.94
N MET A 207 -1.75 -3.16 7.59
CA MET A 207 -2.05 -4.33 8.41
C MET A 207 -2.65 -5.46 7.57
N ASP A 208 -1.98 -6.60 7.55
CA ASP A 208 -2.57 -7.83 7.04
C ASP A 208 -3.39 -8.54 8.11
N LEU A 209 -4.71 -8.49 7.95
CA LEU A 209 -5.63 -9.03 8.93
C LEU A 209 -5.55 -10.55 9.04
N TYR A 210 -5.21 -11.24 7.94
CA TYR A 210 -5.01 -12.69 7.95
C TYR A 210 -3.75 -13.04 8.71
N TRP A 211 -2.61 -12.42 8.39
CA TRP A 211 -1.34 -12.79 9.00
C TRP A 211 -1.30 -12.48 10.50
N VAL A 212 -1.88 -11.35 10.92
CA VAL A 212 -2.05 -11.03 12.35
C VAL A 212 -2.88 -12.11 13.06
N THR A 213 -4.03 -12.47 12.47
CA THR A 213 -4.95 -13.46 13.06
C THR A 213 -4.32 -14.85 13.09
N LYS A 214 -3.62 -15.24 12.02
CA LYS A 214 -2.92 -16.53 11.91
C LYS A 214 -1.80 -16.67 12.93
N ALA A 215 -1.12 -15.58 13.26
CA ALA A 215 -0.13 -15.54 14.33
C ALA A 215 -0.76 -15.56 15.75
N GLY A 216 -2.10 -15.58 15.86
CA GLY A 216 -2.81 -15.62 17.15
C GLY A 216 -3.01 -14.26 17.80
N HIS A 217 -2.78 -13.16 17.07
CA HIS A 217 -2.96 -11.80 17.56
C HIS A 217 -4.31 -11.22 17.11
N ASP A 218 -4.85 -10.26 17.88
CA ASP A 218 -6.08 -9.54 17.52
C ASP A 218 -5.75 -8.19 16.85
N PRO A 219 -6.12 -7.97 15.57
CA PRO A 219 -5.98 -6.67 14.90
C PRO A 219 -6.56 -5.50 15.70
N VAL A 220 -7.68 -5.69 16.39
CA VAL A 220 -8.33 -4.63 17.17
C VAL A 220 -7.50 -4.26 18.41
N ALA A 221 -6.80 -5.22 19.01
CA ALA A 221 -5.89 -4.94 20.11
C ALA A 221 -4.73 -4.05 19.65
N LEU A 222 -4.14 -4.34 18.48
CA LEU A 222 -3.10 -3.51 17.88
C LEU A 222 -3.60 -2.10 17.55
N PHE A 223 -4.82 -1.94 17.03
CA PHE A 223 -5.43 -0.62 16.82
C PHE A 223 -5.59 0.17 18.12
N ASN A 224 -5.91 -0.50 19.23
CA ASN A 224 -6.02 0.14 20.54
C ASN A 224 -4.66 0.57 21.10
N GLN A 225 -3.62 -0.23 20.88
CA GLN A 225 -2.25 0.08 21.33
C GLN A 225 -1.60 1.19 20.49
N HIS A 226 -1.89 1.22 19.19
CA HIS A 226 -1.25 2.14 18.23
C HIS A 226 -2.28 2.87 17.35
N PRO A 227 -3.14 3.73 17.94
CA PRO A 227 -4.20 4.42 17.20
C PRO A 227 -3.61 5.30 16.09
N GLY A 228 -4.23 5.27 14.91
CA GLY A 228 -3.82 6.05 13.74
C GLY A 228 -2.56 5.56 13.02
N ARG A 229 -2.05 4.35 13.33
CA ARG A 229 -0.88 3.77 12.67
C ARG A 229 -1.21 2.87 11.48
N PHE A 230 -2.48 2.51 11.23
CA PHE A 230 -2.87 1.48 10.27
C PHE A 230 -3.84 2.00 9.20
N PRO A 231 -3.40 2.89 8.29
CA PRO A 231 -4.25 3.46 7.25
C PRO A 231 -4.62 2.47 6.13
N LEU A 232 -3.83 1.43 5.91
CA LEU A 232 -4.05 0.44 4.85
C LEU A 232 -4.25 -0.93 5.45
N TRP A 233 -5.20 -1.72 4.94
CA TRP A 233 -5.43 -3.09 5.38
C TRP A 233 -5.44 -4.07 4.21
N HIS A 234 -4.87 -5.25 4.41
CA HIS A 234 -5.12 -6.39 3.54
C HIS A 234 -6.27 -7.23 4.09
N MET A 235 -7.27 -7.45 3.23
CA MET A 235 -8.41 -8.33 3.48
C MET A 235 -8.18 -9.65 2.77
N LYS A 236 -7.41 -10.51 3.45
CA LYS A 236 -7.28 -11.95 3.19
C LYS A 236 -8.13 -12.69 4.23
N ASP A 237 -8.82 -13.75 3.85
CA ASP A 237 -9.62 -14.54 4.79
C ASP A 237 -9.01 -15.93 5.02
N MET A 238 -9.35 -16.53 6.15
CA MET A 238 -8.76 -17.74 6.68
C MET A 238 -9.83 -18.82 6.81
N ASP A 239 -9.64 -19.98 6.20
CA ASP A 239 -10.53 -21.12 6.42
C ASP A 239 -10.44 -21.63 7.88
N ASN A 240 -11.43 -22.40 8.32
CA ASN A 240 -11.45 -23.00 9.66
C ASN A 240 -10.71 -24.36 9.73
N THR A 241 -9.82 -24.65 8.76
CA THR A 241 -9.06 -25.90 8.79
C THR A 241 -7.84 -25.74 9.70
N PRO A 242 -7.25 -26.83 10.22
CA PRO A 242 -6.01 -26.72 11.00
C PRO A 242 -4.83 -26.08 10.25
N ALA A 243 -4.87 -26.09 8.92
CA ALA A 243 -3.86 -25.46 8.08
C ALA A 243 -4.07 -23.95 7.92
N HIS A 244 -5.25 -23.43 8.31
CA HIS A 244 -5.62 -22.03 8.18
C HIS A 244 -5.37 -21.50 6.76
N ASN A 245 -5.84 -22.22 5.72
CA ASN A 245 -5.53 -21.82 4.35
C ASN A 245 -6.25 -20.52 3.98
N PHE A 246 -5.74 -19.86 2.94
CA PHE A 246 -6.45 -18.73 2.33
C PHE A 246 -7.80 -19.17 1.77
N THR A 247 -8.81 -18.33 1.98
CA THR A 247 -10.10 -18.42 1.31
C THR A 247 -10.59 -17.02 0.93
N GLU A 248 -11.64 -16.97 0.11
CA GLU A 248 -12.31 -15.77 -0.34
C GLU A 248 -12.89 -14.99 0.85
N VAL A 249 -12.85 -13.66 0.79
CA VAL A 249 -13.38 -12.80 1.85
C VAL A 249 -14.86 -13.09 2.08
N GLY A 250 -15.20 -13.48 3.31
CA GLY A 250 -16.56 -13.84 3.71
C GLY A 250 -16.85 -15.35 3.68
N ASN A 251 -15.87 -16.16 3.29
CA ASN A 251 -15.94 -17.63 3.36
C ASN A 251 -15.06 -18.22 4.48
N GLY A 252 -14.34 -17.38 5.22
CA GLY A 252 -13.49 -17.78 6.32
C GLY A 252 -14.01 -17.37 7.70
N VAL A 253 -13.07 -17.29 8.65
CA VAL A 253 -13.35 -17.11 10.08
C VAL A 253 -13.02 -15.70 10.59
N ILE A 254 -12.44 -14.83 9.77
CA ILE A 254 -12.04 -13.50 10.21
C ILE A 254 -13.27 -12.58 10.30
N ASP A 255 -13.54 -12.05 11.49
CA ASP A 255 -14.65 -11.12 11.72
C ASP A 255 -14.32 -9.71 11.21
N PHE A 256 -14.42 -9.51 9.90
CA PHE A 256 -14.18 -8.22 9.26
C PHE A 256 -15.14 -7.13 9.72
N LYS A 257 -16.38 -7.46 10.10
CA LYS A 257 -17.34 -6.46 10.61
C LYS A 257 -16.86 -5.85 11.92
N ARG A 258 -16.40 -6.70 12.85
CA ARG A 258 -15.80 -6.26 14.12
C ARG A 258 -14.57 -5.38 13.90
N ILE A 259 -13.71 -5.76 12.95
CA ILE A 259 -12.47 -5.01 12.64
C ILE A 259 -12.81 -3.67 11.96
N LEU A 260 -13.68 -3.65 10.96
CA LEU A 260 -14.13 -2.43 10.26
C LEU A 260 -14.83 -1.44 11.18
N ALA A 261 -15.50 -1.90 12.24
CA ALA A 261 -16.07 -1.02 13.26
C ALA A 261 -15.00 -0.16 13.98
N GLN A 262 -13.71 -0.52 13.89
CA GLN A 262 -12.59 0.22 14.49
C GLN A 262 -11.82 1.09 13.48
N LYS A 263 -12.34 1.28 12.26
CA LYS A 263 -11.66 2.00 11.17
C LYS A 263 -11.14 3.40 11.56
N GLU A 264 -11.93 4.17 12.31
CA GLU A 264 -11.54 5.52 12.75
C GLU A 264 -10.35 5.49 13.70
N LYS A 265 -10.34 4.52 14.63
CA LYS A 265 -9.24 4.34 15.59
C LYS A 265 -7.96 3.91 14.91
N ALA A 266 -8.05 3.03 13.91
CA ALA A 266 -6.90 2.58 13.13
C ALA A 266 -6.29 3.69 12.24
N GLY A 267 -7.08 4.71 11.90
CA GLY A 267 -6.71 5.73 10.90
C GLY A 267 -6.95 5.29 9.46
N PHE A 268 -7.88 4.35 9.26
CA PHE A 268 -8.18 3.66 8.00
C PHE A 268 -8.41 4.61 6.81
N LYS A 269 -7.92 4.20 5.63
CA LYS A 269 -8.05 4.88 4.34
C LYS A 269 -8.45 3.95 3.22
N TYR A 270 -7.76 2.81 3.07
CA TYR A 270 -8.02 1.83 2.03
C TYR A 270 -7.89 0.42 2.59
N PHE A 271 -8.67 -0.51 2.03
CA PHE A 271 -8.35 -1.92 2.11
C PHE A 271 -8.12 -2.48 0.72
N PHE A 272 -7.33 -3.54 0.64
CA PHE A 272 -7.10 -4.31 -0.57
C PHE A 272 -7.46 -5.77 -0.31
N VAL A 273 -8.38 -6.31 -1.11
CA VAL A 273 -8.60 -7.76 -1.16
C VAL A 273 -7.33 -8.39 -1.71
N GLU A 274 -6.89 -9.47 -1.09
CA GLU A 274 -5.76 -10.23 -1.60
C GLU A 274 -5.94 -11.72 -1.31
N GLN A 275 -5.35 -12.57 -2.16
CA GLN A 275 -5.11 -13.98 -1.89
C GLN A 275 -3.76 -14.39 -2.50
N ASP A 276 -2.80 -14.87 -1.68
CA ASP A 276 -1.50 -15.35 -2.18
C ASP A 276 -1.68 -16.58 -3.07
N LYS A 277 -2.57 -17.45 -2.60
CA LYS A 277 -3.06 -18.64 -3.29
C LYS A 277 -4.59 -18.59 -3.31
N CYS A 278 -5.17 -18.66 -4.49
CA CYS A 278 -6.61 -18.75 -4.67
C CYS A 278 -7.05 -20.22 -4.60
N PRO A 279 -8.12 -20.56 -3.85
CA PRO A 279 -8.74 -21.89 -3.89
C PRO A 279 -9.27 -22.27 -5.28
N SER A 280 -9.62 -21.26 -6.08
CA SER A 280 -10.11 -21.39 -7.46
C SER A 280 -9.34 -20.46 -8.41
N SER A 281 -9.85 -20.22 -9.62
CA SER A 281 -9.31 -19.19 -10.51
C SER A 281 -9.24 -17.84 -9.79
N PRO A 282 -8.14 -17.06 -9.91
CA PRO A 282 -8.04 -15.75 -9.28
C PRO A 282 -9.22 -14.83 -9.57
N PHE A 283 -9.76 -14.85 -10.80
CA PHE A 283 -10.92 -14.04 -11.16
C PHE A 283 -12.22 -14.50 -10.48
N ASP A 284 -12.40 -15.80 -10.27
CA ASP A 284 -13.57 -16.34 -9.58
C ASP A 284 -13.49 -16.03 -8.08
N SER A 285 -12.30 -16.18 -7.49
CA SER A 285 -12.06 -15.88 -6.08
C SER A 285 -12.23 -14.39 -5.75
N ILE A 286 -11.71 -13.46 -6.57
CA ILE A 286 -11.93 -12.02 -6.35
C ILE A 286 -13.40 -11.62 -6.62
N THR A 287 -14.10 -12.31 -7.53
CA THR A 287 -15.54 -12.06 -7.81
C THR A 287 -16.40 -12.46 -6.61
N GLN A 288 -16.11 -13.60 -5.98
CA GLN A 288 -16.77 -14.03 -4.75
C GLN A 288 -16.51 -13.04 -3.61
N SER A 289 -15.25 -12.67 -3.39
CA SER A 289 -14.84 -11.73 -2.35
C SER A 289 -15.54 -10.38 -2.49
N ILE A 290 -15.51 -9.76 -3.68
CA ILE A 290 -16.17 -8.47 -3.89
C ILE A 290 -17.69 -8.54 -3.75
N THR A 291 -18.30 -9.66 -4.14
CA THR A 291 -19.76 -9.87 -3.99
C THR A 291 -20.14 -9.88 -2.51
N TYR A 292 -19.36 -10.57 -1.68
CA TYR A 292 -19.57 -10.57 -0.23
C TYR A 292 -19.37 -9.16 0.36
N ILE A 293 -18.28 -8.48 0.00
CA ILE A 293 -17.93 -7.15 0.51
C ILE A 293 -19.05 -6.15 0.21
N LYS A 294 -19.49 -6.04 -1.05
CA LYS A 294 -20.56 -5.13 -1.48
C LYS A 294 -21.91 -5.41 -0.81
N LYS A 295 -22.15 -6.65 -0.39
CA LYS A 295 -23.42 -7.04 0.23
C LYS A 295 -23.41 -6.83 1.75
N ASN A 296 -22.25 -6.95 2.39
CA ASN A 296 -22.18 -7.13 3.85
C ASN A 296 -21.29 -6.14 4.59
N LEU A 297 -20.33 -5.50 3.93
CA LEU A 297 -19.27 -4.72 4.59
C LEU A 297 -19.24 -3.24 4.18
N VAL A 298 -19.69 -2.91 2.97
CA VAL A 298 -19.76 -1.53 2.45
C VAL A 298 -21.15 -1.18 1.93
#